data_AF-A0A1V4I141-F1
#
_entry.id   AF-A0A1V4I141-F1
#
_cell.length_a   1.000
_cell.length_b   1.000
_cell.length_c   1.000
_cell.angle_alpha   90.00
_cell.angle_beta   90.00
_cell.angle_gamma   90.00
#
_symmetry.space_group_name_H-M   'P 1'
#
loop_
_entity.id
_entity.type
_entity.pdbx_description
1 polymer ?
#
loop_
_entity_poly.entity_id
_entity_poly.type
_entity_poly.pdbx_seq_one_letter_code
_entity_poly.pdbx_strand_id
1 'polypeptide(L)'
;MRTLTALPPSSHGKERAMHKRRRFKQTTSFEKRLSEFTSGERAKADSMPESMDKYELLKKLKQAETAANIDVWASAGLPPGRPRSGRVHER
;
A
#
# COMPACT_ATOMS: atom_id res chain seq x y z
N MET A 1 27.27 -15.18 -35.73
CA MET A 1 25.81 -14.93 -35.67
C MET A 1 25.28 -15.53 -34.36
N ARG A 2 24.98 -14.72 -33.33
CA ARG A 2 24.46 -15.19 -32.04
C ARG A 2 22.93 -15.16 -32.09
N THR A 3 22.29 -16.32 -31.98
CA THR A 3 20.82 -16.42 -31.91
C THR A 3 20.36 -16.01 -30.51
N LEU A 4 19.47 -15.03 -30.42
CA LEU A 4 18.74 -14.72 -29.19
C LEU A 4 17.70 -15.84 -28.99
N THR A 5 18.11 -16.93 -28.37
CA THR A 5 17.19 -18.02 -27.99
C THR A 5 16.28 -17.46 -26.90
N ALA A 6 15.02 -17.14 -27.26
CA ALA A 6 14.00 -16.78 -26.30
C ALA A 6 13.83 -17.92 -25.28
N LEU A 7 13.85 -17.60 -23.98
CA LEU A 7 13.58 -18.59 -22.94
C LEU A 7 12.24 -19.28 -23.24
N PRO A 8 12.16 -20.62 -23.15
CA PRO A 8 10.90 -21.32 -23.31
C PRO A 8 9.92 -20.89 -22.20
N PRO A 9 8.61 -20.80 -22.49
CA PRO A 9 7.62 -20.53 -21.45
C PRO A 9 7.74 -21.62 -20.38
N SER A 10 7.94 -21.20 -19.13
CA SER A 10 7.97 -22.13 -17.99
C SER A 10 6.73 -23.03 -18.03
N SER A 11 6.94 -24.35 -18.00
CA SER A 11 5.87 -25.37 -17.95
C SER A 11 4.90 -25.17 -16.77
N HIS A 12 5.33 -24.43 -15.74
CA HIS A 12 4.51 -24.03 -14.60
C HIS A 12 3.67 -22.75 -14.86
N GLY A 13 3.53 -22.34 -16.13
CA GLY A 13 2.80 -21.13 -16.52
C GLY A 13 1.31 -21.13 -16.15
N LYS A 14 0.70 -22.30 -15.92
CA LYS A 14 -0.69 -22.43 -15.46
C LYS A 14 -0.84 -22.44 -13.94
N GLU A 15 0.21 -22.67 -13.15
CA GLU A 15 0.09 -22.79 -11.69
C GLU A 15 0.20 -21.43 -10.97
N ARG A 16 0.61 -20.38 -11.69
CA ARG A 16 0.40 -18.99 -11.23
C ARG A 16 -1.05 -18.53 -11.39
N ALA A 17 -1.96 -19.38 -11.87
CA ALA A 17 -3.38 -19.07 -12.00
C ALA A 17 -4.01 -18.83 -10.63
N MET A 18 -4.17 -17.55 -10.31
CA MET A 18 -4.87 -17.00 -9.14
C MET A 18 -4.49 -17.61 -7.79
N HIS A 19 -3.40 -17.13 -7.21
CA HIS A 19 -3.33 -17.09 -5.76
C HIS A 19 -4.59 -16.36 -5.25
N LYS A 20 -5.39 -17.05 -4.44
CA LYS A 20 -6.62 -16.49 -3.85
C LYS A 20 -6.25 -15.22 -3.10
N ARG A 21 -6.63 -14.06 -3.64
CA ARG A 21 -6.35 -12.77 -3.01
C ARG A 21 -7.04 -12.79 -1.64
N ARG A 22 -6.26 -12.70 -0.56
CA ARG A 22 -6.78 -12.62 0.82
C ARG A 22 -7.40 -11.24 1.06
N ARG A 23 -8.56 -11.00 0.44
CA ARG A 23 -9.36 -9.78 0.63
C ARG A 23 -10.12 -9.92 1.95
N PHE A 24 -9.64 -9.23 2.97
CA PHE A 24 -10.38 -9.11 4.23
C PHE A 24 -11.33 -7.92 4.13
N LYS A 25 -12.54 -8.07 4.66
CA LYS A 25 -13.50 -6.97 4.79
C LYS A 25 -13.22 -6.24 6.10
N GLN A 26 -12.68 -5.04 6.02
CA GLN A 26 -12.55 -4.16 7.18
C GLN A 26 -13.92 -3.54 7.46
N THR A 27 -14.42 -3.76 8.68
CA THR A 27 -15.69 -3.21 9.18
C THR A 27 -15.54 -1.78 9.69
N THR A 28 -14.33 -1.41 10.10
CA THR A 28 -13.96 -0.07 10.57
C THR A 28 -13.13 0.66 9.51
N SER A 29 -13.23 1.98 9.45
CA SER A 29 -12.41 2.80 8.56
C SER A 29 -10.91 2.61 8.84
N PHE A 30 -10.07 2.94 7.85
CA PHE A 30 -8.62 2.85 8.01
C PHE A 30 -8.12 3.89 9.02
N GLU A 31 -8.61 5.12 8.93
CA GLU A 31 -8.32 6.20 9.89
C GLU A 31 -8.62 5.80 11.34
N LYS A 32 -9.79 5.21 11.61
CA LYS A 32 -10.16 4.77 12.97
C LYS A 32 -9.19 3.72 13.53
N ARG A 33 -8.72 2.80 12.69
CA ARG A 33 -7.74 1.79 13.11
C ARG A 33 -6.37 2.40 13.38
N LEU A 34 -5.96 3.41 12.62
CA LEU A 34 -4.71 4.14 12.88
C LEU A 34 -4.79 4.97 14.16
N SER A 35 -5.94 5.58 14.47
CA SER A 35 -6.11 6.35 15.71
C SER A 35 -6.11 5.45 16.96
N GLU A 36 -6.78 4.30 16.91
CA GLU A 36 -6.73 3.27 17.96
C GLU A 36 -5.29 2.73 18.15
N PHE A 37 -4.57 2.48 17.06
CA PHE A 37 -3.17 2.05 17.12
C PHE A 37 -2.26 3.12 17.76
N THR A 38 -2.35 4.36 17.28
CA THR A 38 -1.46 5.43 17.76
C THR A 38 -1.72 5.81 19.21
N SER A 39 -2.97 5.82 19.66
CA SER A 39 -3.31 6.07 21.07
C SER A 39 -2.75 4.98 21.98
N GLY A 40 -2.90 3.70 21.62
CA GLY A 40 -2.36 2.59 22.38
C GLY A 40 -0.83 2.58 22.43
N GLU A 41 -0.16 2.84 21.31
CA GLU A 41 1.31 2.85 21.24
C GLU A 41 1.91 4.08 21.94
N ARG A 42 1.25 5.25 21.94
CA ARG A 42 1.71 6.41 22.73
C ARG A 42 1.69 6.12 24.23
N ALA A 43 0.59 5.57 24.74
CA ALA A 43 0.49 5.20 26.15
C ALA A 43 1.59 4.22 26.58
N LYS A 44 1.94 3.26 25.71
CA LYS A 44 3.07 2.35 25.94
C LYS A 44 4.40 3.08 25.92
N ALA A 45 4.64 3.94 24.93
CA ALA A 45 5.89 4.71 24.82
C ALA A 45 6.12 5.61 26.05
N ASP A 46 5.07 6.24 26.57
CA ASP A 46 5.15 7.13 27.74
C ASP A 46 5.49 6.36 29.01
N SER A 47 5.03 5.12 29.13
CA SER A 47 5.34 4.24 30.26
C SER A 47 6.76 3.64 30.22
N MET A 48 7.43 3.69 29.06
CA MET A 48 8.75 3.09 28.88
C MET A 48 9.89 4.07 29.16
N PRO A 49 11.00 3.58 29.75
CA PRO A 49 12.24 4.34 29.82
C PRO A 49 12.79 4.60 28.40
N GLU A 50 13.67 5.58 28.27
CA GLU A 50 14.32 5.89 26.99
C GLU A 50 15.27 4.76 26.57
N SER A 51 14.69 3.77 25.89
CA SER A 51 15.36 2.59 25.37
C SER A 51 15.17 2.48 23.86
N MET A 52 15.96 1.60 23.23
CA MET A 52 15.80 1.27 21.80
C MET A 52 14.37 0.86 21.44
N ASP A 53 13.69 0.15 22.34
CA ASP A 53 12.31 -0.30 22.14
C ASP A 53 11.32 0.88 22.08
N LYS A 54 11.52 1.90 22.92
CA LYS A 54 10.74 3.14 22.87
C LYS A 54 10.96 3.88 21.56
N TYR A 55 12.19 3.95 21.07
CA TYR A 55 12.49 4.57 19.77
C TYR A 55 11.80 3.84 18.60
N GLU A 56 11.79 2.51 18.59
CA GLU A 56 11.07 1.72 17.58
C GLU A 56 9.54 1.93 17.66
N LEU A 57 9.00 2.11 18.86
CA LEU A 57 7.59 2.48 19.06
C LEU A 57 7.27 3.85 18.45
N LEU A 58 8.09 4.85 18.74
CA LEU A 58 7.96 6.21 18.20
C LEU A 58 8.08 6.24 16.68
N LYS A 59 8.95 5.38 16.11
CA LYS A 59 9.09 5.22 14.66
C LYS A 59 7.82 4.64 14.03
N LYS A 60 7.20 3.63 14.65
CA LYS A 60 5.91 3.08 14.20
C LYS A 60 4.78 4.10 14.30
N LEU A 61 4.78 4.95 15.33
CA LEU A 61 3.82 6.06 15.45
C LEU A 61 3.93 7.03 14.27
N LYS A 62 5.14 7.45 13.91
CA LYS A 62 5.37 8.31 12.73
C LYS A 62 4.92 7.66 11.42
N GLN A 63 5.12 6.35 11.28
CA GLN A 63 4.64 5.61 10.11
C GLN A 63 3.10 5.58 10.03
N ALA A 64 2.42 5.42 11.16
CA ALA A 64 0.96 5.47 11.22
C ALA A 64 0.41 6.86 10.85
N GLU A 65 1.05 7.94 11.30
CA GLU A 65 0.71 9.31 10.90
C GLU A 65 0.89 9.53 9.38
N THR A 66 1.97 9.00 8.83
CA THR A 66 2.24 9.07 7.38
C THR A 66 1.18 8.29 6.59
N ALA A 67 0.79 7.12 7.07
CA ALA A 67 -0.25 6.29 6.46
C ALA A 67 -1.62 7.00 6.46
N ALA A 68 -1.96 7.72 7.54
CA ALA A 68 -3.18 8.51 7.61
C ALA A 68 -3.19 9.62 6.56
N ASN A 69 -2.07 10.32 6.38
CA ASN A 69 -1.95 11.36 5.34
C ASN A 69 -2.09 10.79 3.92
N ILE A 70 -1.52 9.61 3.67
CA ILE A 70 -1.69 8.91 2.38
C ILE A 70 -3.15 8.53 2.15
N ASP A 71 -3.87 8.10 3.18
CA ASP A 71 -5.29 7.75 3.08
C ASP A 71 -6.14 8.95 2.68
N VAL A 72 -5.85 10.13 3.26
CA VAL A 72 -6.50 11.39 2.88
C VAL A 72 -6.24 11.70 1.40
N TRP A 73 -4.98 11.59 0.95
CA TRP A 73 -4.63 11.83 -0.45
C TRP A 73 -5.32 10.84 -1.41
N ALA A 74 -5.33 9.55 -1.06
CA ALA A 74 -5.97 8.51 -1.86
C ALA A 74 -7.49 8.71 -1.93
N SER A 75 -8.09 9.22 -0.87
CA SER A 75 -9.53 9.49 -0.77
C SER A 75 -9.97 10.74 -1.53
N ALA A 76 -9.08 11.72 -1.69
CA ALA A 76 -9.36 12.97 -2.42
C ALA A 76 -9.58 12.77 -3.93
N GLY A 77 -9.22 11.61 -4.48
CA GLY A 77 -9.43 11.24 -5.88
C GLY A 77 -8.45 11.93 -6.85
N LEU A 78 -8.10 11.23 -7.93
CA LEU A 78 -7.41 11.84 -9.06
C LEU A 78 -8.42 12.72 -9.80
N PRO A 79 -8.07 13.95 -10.27
CA PRO A 79 -8.95 14.71 -11.14
C PRO A 79 -9.34 13.83 -12.34
N PRO A 80 -10.59 13.90 -12.83
CA PRO A 80 -11.05 13.08 -13.94
C PRO A 80 -10.06 13.23 -15.09
N GLY A 81 -9.45 12.10 -15.47
CA GLY A 81 -8.39 12.07 -16.48
C GLY A 81 -8.85 12.80 -17.73
N ARG A 82 -8.02 13.71 -18.24
CA ARG A 82 -8.31 14.42 -19.49
C ARG A 82 -8.72 13.39 -20.55
N PRO A 83 -9.78 13.64 -21.33
CA PRO A 83 -10.18 12.73 -22.39
C PRO A 83 -8.96 12.45 -23.26
N ARG A 84 -8.62 11.16 -23.47
CA ARG A 84 -7.62 10.78 -24.47
C ARG A 84 -8.08 11.38 -25.78
N SER A 85 -7.40 12.41 -26.28
CA SER A 85 -7.78 13.04 -27.55
C SER A 85 -7.86 11.95 -28.61
N GLY A 86 -9.04 11.79 -29.20
CA GLY A 86 -9.29 10.82 -30.25
C GLY A 86 -8.23 10.98 -31.34
N ARG A 87 -7.63 9.85 -31.72
CA ARG A 87 -6.75 9.75 -32.88
C ARG A 87 -7.64 9.98 -34.11
N VAL A 88 -7.63 11.20 -34.65
CA VAL A 88 -8.29 11.51 -35.93
C VAL A 88 -7.56 10.71 -37.00
N HIS A 89 -8.25 9.72 -37.58
CA HIS A 89 -7.84 9.15 -38.86
C HIS A 89 -8.50 10.00 -39.94
N GLU A 90 -7.75 10.94 -40.48
CA GLU A 90 -8.08 11.56 -41.77
C GLU A 90 -7.86 10.53 -42.88
N ARG A 91 -8.82 10.50 -43.81
CA ARG A 91 -8.84 9.66 -45.01
C ARG A 91 -8.21 10.40 -46.18
#